data_AF-A0A1M7D1J9-F1
#
_entry.id   AF-A0A1M7D1J9-F1
#
_cell.length_a   1.000
_cell.length_b   1.000
_cell.length_c   1.000
_cell.angle_alpha   90.00
_cell.angle_beta   90.00
_cell.angle_gamma   90.00
#
_symmetry.space_group_name_H-M   'P 1'
#
loop_
_entity.id
_entity.type
_entity.pdbx_description
1 polymer ?
#
loop_
_entity_poly.entity_id
_entity_poly.type
_entity_poly.pdbx_seq_one_letter_code
_entity_poly.pdbx_strand_id
1 'polypeptide(L)'
;MSDASISATPPRTTFQIKLNGKTVSIATVGQAYQFLTNLSSIEWTEFRSLHADAISWLECAADNAMLTVPATNAVRTLFVRANML
;
A
#
# COMPACT_ATOMS: atom_id res chain seq x y z
N MET A 1 14.20 12.40 -1.05
CA MET A 1 13.07 11.47 -0.99
C MET A 1 13.67 10.09 -0.86
N SER A 2 13.44 9.41 0.26
CA SER A 2 13.86 8.02 0.40
C SER A 2 13.08 7.19 -0.61
N ASP A 3 13.73 6.19 -1.19
CA ASP A 3 13.04 5.27 -2.08
C ASP A 3 12.10 4.39 -1.24
N ALA A 4 10.81 4.76 -1.21
CA ALA A 4 9.81 4.07 -0.40
C ALA A 4 9.74 2.58 -0.74
N SER A 5 10.10 2.20 -1.97
CA SER A 5 10.06 0.82 -2.47
C SER A 5 11.01 -0.14 -1.72
N ILE A 6 12.12 0.38 -1.16
CA ILE A 6 13.08 -0.42 -0.37
C ILE A 6 12.82 -0.36 1.14
N SER A 7 11.74 0.31 1.57
CA SER A 7 11.44 0.47 2.99
C SER A 7 11.12 -0.87 3.66
N ALA A 8 11.95 -1.23 4.64
CA ALA A 8 11.74 -2.39 5.52
C ALA A 8 10.81 -2.08 6.70
N THR A 9 10.29 -0.85 6.80
CA THR A 9 9.38 -0.45 7.88
C THR A 9 8.13 -1.33 7.86
N PRO A 10 7.79 -2.01 8.96
CA PRO A 10 6.59 -2.84 9.01
C PRO A 10 5.32 -1.96 9.14
N PRO A 11 4.26 -2.20 8.34
CA PRO A 11 2.93 -1.71 8.65
C PRO A 11 2.42 -2.34 9.95
N ARG A 12 1.32 -1.80 10.49
CA ARG A 12 0.72 -2.33 11.73
C ARG A 12 0.04 -3.69 11.57
N THR A 13 -0.12 -4.15 10.34
CA THR A 13 -0.63 -5.48 10.00
C THR A 13 0.05 -5.97 8.73
N THR A 14 0.21 -7.28 8.60
CA THR A 14 0.44 -7.91 7.30
C THR A 14 -0.88 -7.94 6.53
N PHE A 15 -0.86 -7.57 5.25
CA PHE A 15 -2.02 -7.74 4.37
C PHE A 15 -1.89 -9.03 3.58
N GLN A 16 -2.98 -9.79 3.52
CA GLN A 16 -3.13 -11.00 2.72
C GLN A 16 -4.18 -10.71 1.65
N ILE A 17 -3.73 -10.27 0.48
CA ILE A 17 -4.64 -9.82 -0.58
C ILE A 17 -4.80 -10.91 -1.65
N LYS A 18 -5.99 -11.01 -2.23
CA LYS A 18 -6.26 -11.91 -3.36
C LYS A 18 -6.13 -11.15 -4.67
N LEU A 19 -5.19 -11.56 -5.51
CA LEU A 19 -5.00 -11.01 -6.85
C LEU A 19 -4.96 -12.16 -7.86
N ASN A 20 -5.86 -12.15 -8.84
CA ASN A 20 -5.92 -13.17 -9.90
C ASN A 20 -5.92 -14.61 -9.37
N GLY A 21 -6.64 -14.86 -8.28
CA GLY A 21 -6.74 -16.17 -7.64
C GLY A 21 -5.51 -16.60 -6.81
N LYS A 22 -4.50 -15.73 -6.68
CA LYS A 22 -3.33 -15.95 -5.83
C LYS A 22 -3.36 -15.03 -4.61
N THR A 23 -2.90 -15.52 -3.48
CA THR A 23 -2.70 -14.71 -2.27
C THR A 23 -1.32 -14.07 -2.31
N VAL A 24 -1.25 -12.74 -2.20
CA VAL A 24 -0.01 -11.98 -2.07
C VAL A 24 0.06 -11.43 -0.64
N SER A 25 1.21 -11.59 0.00
CA SER A 25 1.46 -11.10 1.35
C SER A 25 2.27 -9.81 1.31
N ILE A 26 1.78 -8.77 1.97
CA ILE A 26 2.44 -7.47 2.10
C ILE A 26 2.77 -7.24 3.57
N ALA A 27 4.06 -7.23 3.91
CA ALA A 27 4.58 -7.17 5.27
C ALA A 27 5.49 -5.95 5.53
N THR A 28 5.74 -5.11 4.54
CA THR A 28 6.50 -3.85 4.68
C THR A 28 5.84 -2.70 3.93
N VAL A 29 6.18 -1.47 4.31
CA VAL A 29 5.83 -0.23 3.60
C VAL A 29 6.32 -0.31 2.15
N GLY A 30 7.55 -0.81 1.91
CA GLY A 30 8.08 -0.94 0.55
C GLY A 30 7.34 -1.95 -0.30
N GLN A 31 6.93 -3.09 0.27
CA GLN A 31 6.09 -4.05 -0.44
C GLN A 31 4.72 -3.48 -0.79
N ALA A 32 4.12 -2.69 0.10
CA ALA A 32 2.85 -2.00 -0.18
C ALA A 32 3.02 -0.96 -1.30
N TYR A 33 4.09 -0.17 -1.24
CA TYR A 33 4.40 0.84 -2.26
C TYR A 33 4.61 0.20 -3.63
N GLN A 34 5.47 -0.82 -3.72
CA GLN A 34 5.72 -1.58 -4.94
C GLN A 34 4.45 -2.22 -5.49
N PHE A 35 3.59 -2.76 -4.63
CA PHE A 35 2.32 -3.34 -5.07
C PHE A 35 1.43 -2.29 -5.75
N LEU A 36 1.31 -1.10 -5.14
CA LEU A 36 0.48 -0.03 -5.67
C LEU A 36 1.07 0.62 -6.94
N THR A 37 2.39 0.61 -7.13
CA THR A 37 3.05 1.21 -8.31
C THR A 37 3.29 0.23 -9.45
N ASN A 38 3.39 -1.08 -9.19
CA ASN A 38 3.56 -2.10 -10.23
C ASN A 38 2.24 -2.46 -10.93
N LEU A 39 1.10 -2.30 -10.26
CA LEU A 39 -0.20 -2.45 -10.90
C LEU A 39 -0.45 -1.26 -11.83
N SER A 40 -1.05 -1.54 -12.98
CA SER A 40 -1.26 -0.50 -14.00
C SER A 40 -2.21 0.58 -13.44
N SER A 41 -1.98 1.86 -13.78
CA SER A 41 -2.91 2.94 -13.38
C SER A 41 -4.36 2.68 -13.81
N ILE A 42 -4.58 1.82 -14.81
CA ILE A 42 -5.91 1.37 -15.25
C ILE A 42 -6.64 0.67 -14.10
N GLU A 43 -5.98 -0.21 -13.36
CA GLU A 43 -6.55 -0.96 -12.23
C GLU A 43 -6.96 -0.05 -11.07
N TRP A 44 -6.31 1.12 -10.94
CA TRP A 44 -6.61 2.11 -9.93
C TRP A 44 -7.53 3.24 -10.40
N THR A 45 -8.02 3.21 -11.65
CA THR A 45 -8.77 4.35 -12.21
C THR A 45 -10.02 4.68 -11.40
N GLU A 46 -10.75 3.67 -10.95
CA GLU A 46 -11.95 3.82 -10.10
C GLU A 46 -11.61 4.28 -8.66
N PHE A 47 -10.38 4.05 -8.21
CA PHE A 47 -9.91 4.32 -6.85
C PHE A 47 -8.79 5.37 -6.80
N ARG A 48 -8.66 6.22 -7.83
CA ARG A 48 -7.49 7.08 -8.05
C ARG A 48 -7.14 7.95 -6.84
N SER A 49 -8.14 8.53 -6.19
CA SER A 49 -7.93 9.36 -4.99
C SER A 49 -7.40 8.53 -3.82
N LEU A 50 -8.00 7.37 -3.55
CA LEU A 50 -7.55 6.46 -2.50
C LEU A 50 -6.16 5.89 -2.77
N HIS A 51 -5.84 5.65 -4.04
CA HIS A 51 -4.51 5.22 -4.49
C HIS A 51 -3.47 6.32 -4.23
N ALA A 52 -3.72 7.55 -4.66
CA ALA A 52 -2.82 8.67 -4.43
C ALA A 52 -2.60 8.93 -2.93
N ASP A 53 -3.67 8.87 -2.13
CA ASP A 53 -3.59 9.02 -0.67
C ASP A 53 -2.74 7.91 -0.04
N ALA A 54 -2.94 6.65 -0.46
CA ALA A 54 -2.15 5.52 0.04
C ALA A 54 -0.67 5.65 -0.33
N ILE A 55 -0.34 6.05 -1.57
CA ILE A 55 1.03 6.31 -2.02
C ILE A 55 1.68 7.39 -1.15
N SER A 56 1.02 8.53 -0.97
CA SER A 56 1.53 9.65 -0.16
C SER A 56 1.83 9.23 1.27
N TRP A 57 0.91 8.51 1.91
CA TRP A 57 1.13 8.02 3.27
C TRP A 57 2.25 6.98 3.37
N LEU A 58 2.44 6.12 2.35
CA LEU A 58 3.52 5.14 2.32
C LEU A 58 4.89 5.83 2.19
N GLU A 59 5.00 6.87 1.37
CA GLU A 59 6.22 7.69 1.28
C GLU A 59 6.54 8.36 2.62
N CYS A 60 5.54 8.99 3.25
CA CYS A 60 5.70 9.57 4.58
C CYS A 60 6.08 8.52 5.64
N ALA A 61 5.53 7.31 5.59
CA ALA A 61 5.85 6.23 6.53
C ALA A 61 7.23 5.59 6.27
N ALA A 62 7.73 5.65 5.02
CA ALA A 62 9.08 5.23 4.70
C ALA A 62 10.12 6.17 5.33
N ASP A 63 9.83 7.48 5.36
CA ASP A 63 10.67 8.50 6.00
C ASP A 63 10.47 8.59 7.51
N ASN A 64 9.25 8.32 8.01
CA ASN A 64 8.89 8.42 9.42
C ASN A 64 8.03 7.23 9.88
N ALA A 65 8.65 6.27 10.57
CA ALA A 65 7.98 5.08 11.09
C ALA A 65 6.78 5.37 12.04
N MET A 66 6.69 6.56 12.63
CA MET A 66 5.52 6.94 13.43
C MET A 66 4.24 7.07 12.59
N LEU A 67 4.37 7.29 11.28
CA LEU A 67 3.26 7.41 10.32
C LEU A 67 2.81 6.07 9.74
N THR A 68 3.30 4.94 10.28
CA THR A 68 2.85 3.60 9.89
C THR A 68 1.37 3.35 10.14
N VAL A 69 0.76 3.97 11.16
CA VAL A 69 -0.68 3.84 11.45
C VAL A 69 -1.54 4.44 10.33
N PRO A 70 -1.40 5.74 9.99
CA PRO A 70 -2.19 6.32 8.90
C PRO A 70 -1.91 5.65 7.55
N ALA A 71 -0.66 5.26 7.25
CA ALA A 71 -0.35 4.50 6.05
C ALA A 71 -1.04 3.13 5.99
N THR A 72 -1.04 2.39 7.10
CA THR A 72 -1.76 1.10 7.19
C THR A 72 -3.25 1.29 6.93
N ASN A 73 -3.86 2.34 7.49
CA ASN A 73 -5.29 2.62 7.32
C ASN A 73 -5.64 3.05 5.88
N ALA A 74 -4.80 3.86 5.24
CA ALA A 74 -4.98 4.27 3.85
C ALA A 74 -4.94 3.06 2.91
N VAL A 75 -3.92 2.20 3.05
CA VAL A 75 -3.77 0.96 2.27
C VAL A 75 -4.94 0.00 2.50
N ARG A 76 -5.35 -0.20 3.76
CA ARG A 76 -6.53 -1.02 4.08
C ARG A 76 -7.80 -0.50 3.40
N THR A 77 -8.03 0.81 3.48
CA THR A 77 -9.22 1.43 2.89
C THR A 77 -9.27 1.21 1.38
N LEU A 78 -8.14 1.39 0.70
CA LEU A 78 -8.01 1.12 -0.72
C LEU A 78 -8.31 -0.35 -1.05
N PHE A 79 -7.68 -1.30 -0.34
CA PHE A 79 -7.88 -2.73 -0.62
C PHE A 79 -9.29 -3.22 -0.34
N VAL A 80 -9.96 -2.74 0.72
CA VAL A 80 -11.37 -3.04 0.98
C VAL A 80 -12.25 -2.51 -0.15
N ARG A 81 -12.01 -1.27 -0.60
CA ARG A 81 -12.78 -0.66 -1.70
C ARG A 81 -12.56 -1.38 -3.03
N ALA A 82 -11.35 -1.85 -3.29
CA ALA A 82 -10.99 -2.63 -4.46
C ALA A 82 -11.36 -4.13 -4.34
N ASN A 83 -12.02 -4.56 -3.27
CA ASN A 83 -12.41 -5.95 -3.01
C ASN A 83 -11.23 -6.95 -3.07
N MET A 84 -10.07 -6.53 -2.57
CA MET A 84 -8.83 -7.32 -2.55
C MET A 84 -8.57 -8.04 -1.21
N LEU A 85 -9.33 -7.69 -0.15
CA LEU A 85 -9.25 -8.27 1.20
C LEU A 85 -10.41 -9.23 1.48
#